data_AF-A0A958LKL3-F1
#
_entry.id   AF-A0A958LKL3-F1
#
_cell.length_a   1.000
_cell.length_b   1.000
_cell.length_c   1.000
_cell.angle_alpha   90.00
_cell.angle_beta   90.00
_cell.angle_gamma   90.00
#
_symmetry.space_group_name_H-M   'P 1'
#
loop_
_entity.id
_entity.type
_entity.pdbx_description
1 polymer ?
#
loop_
_entity_poly.entity_id
_entity_poly.type
_entity_poly.pdbx_seq_one_letter_code
_entity_poly.pdbx_strand_id
1 'polypeptide(L)'
;CVARDTKLGKEEISRDIANVGEEALKDLDTSGIIRVGAEVGPGDILVGKVTPKGETQLSPEEKLLRAIFGEKAGDVRDTSLRVPSGVYGTVIDAQVYSREGADRDERLQLIIEEKRKKLEKDFDVEQNIIRLSALDKLKGLLVNKKTTGVLLNEDGSVKLLSKGQEITNEDLETIPFELLAYIPLESEIEYQCTRIIDSARNQLEAIKLVFNEKMDRLKKGDELPPGVIKMVKVYIAIKRRLQVGDKFAGRHGNKGVVSKVLPEEDMPFLADGTPVDMVLNPLGVPSRMNIGQILEVHLGWAAHSLGTQIGEMLEKFNSSDIRSKLKEIYEIENITRKIEDADELSLKKMAKKLTRGVHVATPVFDGAKEKDVKGFLKKANLPLNGQTVLFDGRTGEPFQTPVTVGVMYMLKLHHLV
;
A
#
# COMPACT_ATOMS: atom_id res chain seq x y z
N CYS A 1 -8.44 21.85 7.93
CA CYS A 1 -8.90 22.96 8.78
C CYS A 1 -7.78 23.99 8.88
N VAL A 2 -8.12 25.28 8.91
CA VAL A 2 -7.15 26.37 8.99
C VAL A 2 -7.63 27.35 10.05
N ALA A 3 -6.79 27.66 11.02
CA ALA A 3 -7.01 28.69 12.02
C ALA A 3 -6.24 29.96 11.63
N ARG A 4 -6.95 31.08 11.54
CA ARG A 4 -6.43 32.35 11.07
C ARG A 4 -6.45 33.42 12.15
N ASP A 5 -5.55 34.38 12.01
CA ASP A 5 -5.65 35.63 12.75
C ASP A 5 -6.66 36.55 12.05
N THR A 6 -7.70 36.96 12.76
CA THR A 6 -8.76 37.82 12.21
C THR A 6 -8.76 39.17 12.93
N LYS A 7 -9.42 40.16 12.35
CA LYS A 7 -9.55 41.49 12.98
C LYS A 7 -10.24 41.45 14.35
N LEU A 8 -11.08 40.44 14.60
CA LEU A 8 -11.83 40.27 15.84
C LEU A 8 -11.06 39.45 16.89
N GLY A 9 -9.92 38.88 16.52
CA GLY A 9 -9.12 38.00 17.37
C GLY A 9 -8.64 36.75 16.61
N LYS A 10 -7.82 35.97 17.31
CA LYS A 10 -7.26 34.72 16.77
C LYS A 10 -8.34 33.62 16.77
N GLU A 11 -8.48 32.92 15.65
CA GLU A 11 -9.23 31.66 15.65
C GLU A 11 -8.44 30.58 16.38
N GLU A 12 -9.12 29.77 17.17
CA GLU A 12 -8.50 28.72 17.97
C GLU A 12 -9.01 27.34 17.55
N ILE A 13 -8.13 26.35 17.62
CA ILE A 13 -8.48 24.94 17.47
C ILE A 13 -8.62 24.42 18.89
N SER A 14 -9.83 24.04 19.27
CA SER A 14 -10.16 23.63 20.63
C SER A 14 -11.30 22.62 20.62
N ARG A 15 -11.34 21.79 21.67
CA ARG A 15 -12.46 20.88 21.96
C ARG A 15 -13.67 21.62 22.56
N ASP A 16 -13.45 22.81 23.13
CA ASP A 16 -14.52 23.63 23.71
C ASP A 16 -15.28 24.37 22.61
N ILE A 17 -16.35 23.74 22.10
CA ILE A 17 -17.15 24.23 20.98
C ILE A 17 -18.55 24.57 21.49
N ALA A 18 -18.98 25.82 21.26
CA ALA A 18 -20.30 26.29 21.67
C ALA A 18 -21.44 25.47 21.04
N ASN A 19 -22.43 25.10 21.85
CA ASN A 19 -23.67 24.43 21.43
C ASN A 19 -23.48 23.02 20.82
N VAL A 20 -22.40 22.32 21.19
CA VAL A 20 -22.15 20.93 20.75
C VAL A 20 -22.24 19.99 21.95
N GLY A 21 -23.01 18.89 21.82
CA GLY A 21 -23.14 17.89 22.87
C GLY A 21 -21.89 17.01 23.03
N GLU A 22 -21.71 16.42 24.22
CA GLU A 22 -20.54 15.59 24.53
C GLU A 22 -20.36 14.39 23.59
N GLU A 23 -21.45 13.85 23.05
CA GLU A 23 -21.43 12.73 22.10
C GLU A 23 -20.64 13.07 20.82
N ALA A 24 -20.81 14.29 20.30
CA ALA A 24 -20.08 14.77 19.13
C ALA A 24 -18.61 15.14 19.43
N LEU A 25 -18.26 15.32 20.71
CA LEU A 25 -16.90 15.62 21.18
C LEU A 25 -16.15 14.36 21.64
N LYS A 26 -16.76 13.18 21.55
CA LYS A 26 -16.21 11.92 22.07
C LYS A 26 -14.90 11.53 21.40
N ASP A 27 -14.80 11.72 20.09
CA ASP A 27 -13.63 11.32 19.30
C ASP A 27 -12.58 12.44 19.14
N LEU A 28 -12.84 13.63 19.69
CA LEU A 28 -11.89 14.74 19.72
C LEU A 28 -10.95 14.62 20.93
N ASP A 29 -9.67 14.85 20.70
CA ASP A 29 -8.67 14.96 21.75
C ASP A 29 -8.77 16.30 22.52
N THR A 30 -7.92 16.49 23.53
CA THR A 30 -7.86 17.73 24.33
C THR A 30 -7.60 18.97 23.47
N SER A 31 -6.92 18.81 22.34
CA SER A 31 -6.62 19.87 21.38
C SER A 31 -7.75 20.11 20.36
N GLY A 32 -8.86 19.36 20.43
CA GLY A 32 -9.98 19.48 19.49
C GLY A 32 -9.74 18.82 18.13
N ILE A 33 -8.81 17.87 18.02
CA ILE A 33 -8.50 17.14 16.79
C ILE A 33 -8.99 15.69 16.93
N ILE A 34 -9.60 15.17 15.87
CA ILE A 34 -10.08 13.79 15.88
C ILE A 34 -8.95 12.77 16.02
N ARG A 35 -9.19 11.73 16.83
CA ARG A 35 -8.24 10.63 17.01
C ARG A 35 -8.06 9.81 15.73
N VAL A 36 -6.84 9.33 15.52
CA VAL A 36 -6.53 8.37 14.45
C VAL A 36 -7.19 7.03 14.77
N GLY A 37 -7.84 6.42 13.78
CA GLY A 37 -8.63 5.19 13.93
C GLY A 37 -10.10 5.39 14.31
N ALA A 38 -10.58 6.64 14.44
CA ALA A 38 -12.01 6.90 14.59
C ALA A 38 -12.77 6.59 13.30
N GLU A 39 -13.93 5.93 13.44
CA GLU A 39 -14.91 5.80 12.36
C GLU A 39 -15.78 7.05 12.35
N VAL A 40 -15.94 7.65 11.18
CA VAL A 40 -16.64 8.92 11.01
C VAL A 40 -17.69 8.83 9.90
N GLY A 41 -18.80 9.52 10.13
CA GLY A 41 -19.88 9.71 9.18
C GLY A 41 -20.15 11.19 8.89
N PRO A 42 -21.11 11.48 7.99
CA PRO A 42 -21.49 12.83 7.62
C PRO A 42 -21.88 13.69 8.82
N GLY A 43 -21.28 14.89 8.93
CA GLY A 43 -21.60 15.86 9.98
C GLY A 43 -20.73 15.75 11.25
N ASP A 44 -20.00 14.66 11.42
CA ASP A 44 -19.06 14.47 12.53
C ASP A 44 -17.94 15.52 12.49
N ILE A 45 -17.49 15.94 13.67
CA ILE A 45 -16.45 16.97 13.81
C ILE A 45 -15.07 16.31 13.68
N LEU A 46 -14.32 16.74 12.67
CA LEU A 46 -12.94 16.29 12.45
C LEU A 46 -11.94 17.18 13.20
N VAL A 47 -12.20 18.49 13.20
CA VAL A 47 -11.36 19.47 13.88
C VAL A 47 -12.25 20.57 14.43
N GLY A 48 -12.29 20.67 15.76
CA GLY A 48 -12.95 21.75 16.48
C GLY A 48 -12.29 23.09 16.18
N LYS A 49 -13.07 24.06 15.73
CA LYS A 49 -12.57 25.42 15.46
C LYS A 49 -13.57 26.44 15.99
N VAL A 50 -13.06 27.37 16.77
CA VAL A 50 -13.82 28.50 17.32
C VAL A 50 -13.31 29.80 16.75
N THR A 51 -14.25 30.63 16.29
CA THR A 51 -13.96 31.98 15.78
C THR A 51 -14.54 33.00 16.75
N PRO A 52 -13.76 33.98 17.22
CA PRO A 52 -14.29 35.07 18.04
C PRO A 52 -15.37 35.83 17.26
N LYS A 53 -16.51 36.07 17.92
CA LYS A 53 -17.66 36.76 17.36
C LYS A 53 -17.68 38.18 17.92
N GLY A 54 -17.92 39.16 17.05
CA GLY A 54 -18.18 40.52 17.51
C GLY A 54 -19.50 40.61 18.28
N GLU A 55 -19.65 41.63 19.12
CA GLU A 55 -20.89 41.89 19.84
C GLU A 55 -22.06 42.08 18.86
N THR A 56 -22.98 41.12 18.84
CA THR A 56 -24.23 41.25 18.08
C THR A 56 -25.30 41.82 18.98
N GLN A 57 -25.95 42.91 18.56
CA GLN A 57 -27.15 43.40 19.22
C GLN A 57 -28.27 42.36 19.05
N LEU A 58 -28.64 41.74 20.17
CA LEU A 58 -29.74 40.78 20.22
C LEU A 58 -31.08 41.50 20.15
N SER A 59 -32.06 40.85 19.50
CA SER A 59 -33.45 41.28 19.54
C SER A 59 -34.02 41.22 20.97
N PRO A 60 -35.05 42.03 21.31
CA PRO A 60 -35.71 41.96 22.62
C PRO A 60 -36.17 40.55 22.99
N GLU A 61 -36.63 39.77 22.02
CA GLU A 61 -37.08 38.38 22.18
C GLU A 61 -35.92 37.44 22.55
N GLU A 62 -34.78 37.54 21.87
CA GLU A 62 -33.58 36.77 22.20
C GLU A 62 -32.99 37.17 23.56
N LYS A 63 -33.06 38.46 23.92
CA LYS A 63 -32.67 38.94 25.25
C LYS A 63 -33.57 38.34 26.33
N LEU A 64 -34.88 38.29 26.10
CA LEU A 64 -35.83 37.68 27.02
C LEU A 64 -35.58 36.17 27.16
N LEU A 65 -35.38 35.46 26.05
CA LEU A 65 -35.08 34.02 26.09
C LEU A 65 -33.79 33.73 26.87
N ARG A 66 -32.72 34.51 26.64
CA ARG A 66 -31.48 34.36 27.43
C ARG A 66 -31.67 34.68 28.90
N ALA A 67 -32.49 35.67 29.24
CA ALA A 67 -32.81 35.98 30.62
C ALA A 67 -33.61 34.85 31.31
N ILE A 68 -34.49 34.17 30.57
CA ILE A 68 -35.29 33.03 31.08
C ILE A 68 -34.41 31.79 31.27
N PHE A 69 -33.57 31.44 30.28
CA PHE A 69 -32.77 30.22 30.31
C PHE A 69 -31.39 30.39 30.97
N GLY A 70 -31.01 31.63 31.32
CA GLY A 70 -29.71 31.93 31.92
C GLY A 70 -28.52 31.65 30.98
N GLU A 71 -28.78 31.49 29.68
CA GLU A 71 -27.74 31.20 28.69
C GLU A 71 -26.86 32.45 28.48
N LYS A 72 -25.59 32.33 28.84
CA LYS A 72 -24.60 33.37 28.54
C LYS A 72 -24.40 33.48 27.04
N ALA A 73 -24.17 34.71 26.55
CA ALA A 73 -23.73 34.90 25.18
C ALA A 73 -22.43 34.13 24.95
N GLY A 74 -22.41 33.19 24.00
CA GLY A 74 -21.15 32.68 23.49
C GLY A 74 -20.45 33.78 22.71
N ASP A 75 -19.29 34.23 23.19
CA ASP A 75 -18.41 35.18 22.49
C ASP A 75 -17.68 34.53 21.30
N VAL A 76 -17.90 33.23 21.10
CA VAL A 76 -17.29 32.41 20.05
C VAL A 76 -18.36 31.72 19.20
N ARG A 77 -18.04 31.52 17.93
CA ARG A 77 -18.86 30.79 16.96
C ARG A 77 -18.16 29.49 16.55
N ASP A 78 -18.94 28.41 16.44
CA ASP A 78 -18.49 27.15 15.83
C ASP A 78 -18.24 27.35 14.32
N THR A 79 -16.98 27.15 13.91
CA THR A 79 -16.54 27.11 12.51
C THR A 79 -15.70 25.85 12.22
N SER A 80 -16.01 24.78 12.96
CA SER A 80 -15.30 23.50 12.93
C SER A 80 -15.32 22.82 11.55
N LEU A 81 -14.28 22.03 11.28
CA LEU A 81 -14.24 21.18 10.11
C LEU A 81 -15.07 19.93 10.37
N ARG A 82 -16.08 19.69 9.53
CA ARG A 82 -16.96 18.51 9.60
C ARG A 82 -16.77 17.61 8.39
N VAL A 83 -17.13 16.34 8.55
CA VAL A 83 -17.14 15.37 7.46
C VAL A 83 -18.18 15.78 6.40
N PRO A 84 -17.81 15.84 5.11
CA PRO A 84 -18.75 16.14 4.05
C PRO A 84 -19.90 15.13 3.95
N SER A 85 -21.04 15.57 3.42
CA SER A 85 -22.19 14.70 3.16
C SER A 85 -21.82 13.51 2.27
N GLY A 86 -22.29 12.32 2.63
CA GLY A 86 -22.05 11.08 1.87
C GLY A 86 -20.65 10.45 2.05
N VAL A 87 -19.80 11.02 2.91
CA VAL A 87 -18.51 10.43 3.26
C VAL A 87 -18.62 9.62 4.54
N TYR A 88 -18.28 8.34 4.45
CA TYR A 88 -18.12 7.43 5.58
C TYR A 88 -16.73 6.81 5.50
N GLY A 89 -16.02 6.76 6.61
CA GLY A 89 -14.68 6.19 6.58
C GLY A 89 -14.00 6.18 7.93
N THR A 90 -12.73 5.82 7.91
CA THR A 90 -11.89 5.78 9.11
C THR A 90 -10.79 6.83 8.97
N VAL A 91 -10.56 7.60 10.03
CA VAL A 91 -9.43 8.53 10.07
C VAL A 91 -8.13 7.73 10.11
N ILE A 92 -7.27 7.92 9.11
CA ILE A 92 -5.99 7.20 9.01
C ILE A 92 -4.81 8.03 9.51
N ASP A 93 -4.89 9.34 9.39
CA ASP A 93 -3.81 10.24 9.77
C ASP A 93 -4.35 11.66 10.05
N ALA A 94 -3.71 12.36 10.97
CA ALA A 94 -4.01 13.74 11.32
C ALA A 94 -2.70 14.51 11.49
N GLN A 95 -2.41 15.39 10.52
CA GLN A 95 -1.20 16.20 10.47
C GLN A 95 -1.49 17.62 10.94
N VAL A 96 -0.72 18.07 11.92
CA VAL A 96 -0.79 19.43 12.48
C VAL A 96 0.44 20.20 12.04
N TYR A 97 0.22 21.35 11.43
CA TYR A 97 1.26 22.31 11.06
C TYR A 97 1.04 23.59 11.85
N SER A 98 2.12 24.13 12.41
CA SER A 98 2.08 25.36 13.19
C SER A 98 3.15 26.32 12.71
N ARG A 99 2.80 27.61 12.68
CA ARG A 99 3.75 28.68 12.36
C ARG A 99 4.81 28.79 13.45
N GLU A 100 6.03 29.11 13.06
CA GLU A 100 7.12 29.45 13.97
C GLU A 100 6.69 30.57 14.95
N GLY A 101 6.82 30.31 16.27
CA GLY A 101 6.43 31.23 17.34
C GLY A 101 4.98 31.13 17.85
N ALA A 102 4.14 30.26 17.28
CA ALA A 102 2.82 29.95 17.84
C ALA A 102 2.94 28.89 18.95
N ASP A 103 2.03 28.94 19.93
CA ASP A 103 2.00 27.98 21.04
C ASP A 103 1.81 26.54 20.52
N ARG A 104 2.61 25.63 21.10
CA ARG A 104 2.61 24.22 20.73
C ARG A 104 1.60 23.47 21.56
N ASP A 105 0.51 23.04 20.93
CA ASP A 105 -0.49 22.19 21.57
C ASP A 105 0.12 20.85 22.01
N GLU A 106 -0.50 20.22 23.02
CA GLU A 106 -0.15 18.87 23.50
C GLU A 106 -0.07 17.87 22.34
N ARG A 107 -1.06 17.89 21.44
CA ARG A 107 -1.09 17.01 20.26
C ARG A 107 0.08 17.23 19.32
N LEU A 108 0.47 18.49 19.09
CA LEU A 108 1.60 18.81 18.22
C LEU A 108 2.92 18.36 18.85
N GLN A 109 3.09 18.54 20.16
CA GLN A 109 4.28 18.10 20.88
C GLN A 109 4.44 16.58 20.80
N LEU A 110 3.36 15.83 21.01
CA LEU A 110 3.36 14.36 20.88
C LEU A 110 3.77 13.93 19.47
N ILE A 111 3.20 14.54 18.43
CA ILE A 111 3.54 14.22 17.02
C ILE A 111 5.01 14.52 16.72
N ILE A 112 5.54 15.65 17.22
CA ILE A 112 6.95 16.02 17.03
C ILE A 112 7.86 15.02 17.74
N GLU A 113 7.52 14.62 18.96
CA GLU A 113 8.30 13.64 19.73
C GLU A 113 8.30 12.26 19.08
N GLU A 114 7.14 11.79 18.60
CA GLU A 114 7.04 10.53 17.85
C GLU A 114 7.87 10.57 16.55
N LYS A 115 7.77 11.66 15.79
CA LYS A 115 8.58 11.85 14.58
C LYS A 115 10.06 11.88 14.89
N ARG A 116 10.46 12.55 15.99
CA ARG A 116 11.83 12.59 16.47
C ARG A 116 12.36 11.20 16.81
N LYS A 117 11.62 10.44 17.63
CA LYS A 117 11.99 9.06 18.00
C LYS A 117 12.12 8.16 16.78
N LYS A 118 11.24 8.33 15.80
CA LYS A 118 11.31 7.58 14.54
C LYS A 118 12.57 7.94 13.74
N LEU A 119 12.88 9.22 13.60
CA LEU A 119 14.09 9.68 12.91
C LEU A 119 15.37 9.19 13.60
N GLU A 120 15.43 9.24 14.94
CA GLU A 120 16.56 8.74 15.73
C GLU A 120 16.73 7.23 15.51
N LYS A 121 15.64 6.45 15.55
CA LYS A 121 15.67 5.02 15.27
C LYS A 121 16.12 4.71 13.84
N ASP A 122 15.58 5.41 12.85
CA ASP A 122 15.94 5.21 11.44
C ASP A 122 17.42 5.53 11.21
N PHE A 123 17.92 6.60 11.84
CA PHE A 123 19.34 6.99 11.82
C PHE A 123 20.25 5.92 12.43
N ASP A 124 19.91 5.38 13.60
CA ASP A 124 20.68 4.32 14.25
C ASP A 124 20.73 3.04 13.40
N VAL A 125 19.59 2.68 12.77
CA VAL A 125 19.51 1.53 11.86
C VAL A 125 20.40 1.75 10.63
N GLU A 126 20.32 2.92 9.99
CA GLU A 126 21.13 3.25 8.82
C GLU A 126 22.63 3.23 9.14
N GLN A 127 23.04 3.81 10.29
CA GLN A 127 24.44 3.76 10.74
C GLN A 127 24.92 2.32 10.93
N ASN A 128 24.12 1.50 11.60
CA ASN A 128 24.48 0.11 11.88
C ASN A 128 24.58 -0.71 10.59
N ILE A 129 23.68 -0.51 9.62
CA ILE A 129 23.75 -1.19 8.32
C ILE A 129 25.06 -0.86 7.59
N ILE A 130 25.49 0.40 7.60
CA ILE A 130 26.74 0.80 6.94
C ILE A 130 27.95 0.22 7.66
N ARG A 131 27.98 0.29 9.00
CA ARG A 131 29.04 -0.33 9.80
C ARG A 131 29.13 -1.83 9.54
N LEU A 132 28.00 -2.55 9.55
CA LEU A 132 27.95 -3.98 9.28
C LEU A 132 28.37 -4.32 7.85
N SER A 133 27.90 -3.56 6.85
CA SER A 133 28.30 -3.74 5.44
C SER A 133 29.80 -3.53 5.23
N ALA A 134 30.39 -2.55 5.92
CA ALA A 134 31.83 -2.33 5.92
C ALA A 134 32.57 -3.49 6.61
N LEU A 135 32.09 -3.94 7.78
CA LEU A 135 32.64 -5.08 8.50
C LEU A 135 32.59 -6.37 7.68
N ASP A 136 31.49 -6.67 6.98
CA ASP A 136 31.38 -7.86 6.13
C ASP A 136 32.37 -7.83 4.96
N LYS A 137 32.57 -6.66 4.34
CA LYS A 137 33.60 -6.48 3.31
C LYS A 137 35.01 -6.66 3.87
N LEU A 138 35.26 -6.15 5.08
CA LEU A 138 36.54 -6.32 5.77
C LEU A 138 36.78 -7.78 6.15
N LYS A 139 35.77 -8.50 6.65
CA LYS A 139 35.85 -9.95 6.94
C LYS A 139 36.24 -10.73 5.70
N GLY A 140 35.64 -10.44 4.55
CA GLY A 140 36.01 -11.08 3.28
C GLY A 140 37.46 -10.86 2.84
N LEU A 141 38.10 -9.78 3.28
CA LEU A 141 39.48 -9.42 2.91
C LEU A 141 40.53 -9.83 3.96
N LEU A 142 40.18 -9.74 5.25
CA LEU A 142 41.10 -9.82 6.37
C LEU A 142 41.13 -11.18 7.07
N VAL A 143 40.09 -12.00 6.94
CA VAL A 143 40.06 -13.32 7.57
C VAL A 143 41.21 -14.18 7.03
N ASN A 144 41.96 -14.81 7.95
CA ASN A 144 43.18 -15.59 7.68
C ASN A 144 44.41 -14.77 7.21
N LYS A 145 44.37 -13.43 7.28
CA LYS A 145 45.55 -12.59 7.06
C LYS A 145 46.33 -12.40 8.36
N LYS A 146 47.65 -12.22 8.24
CA LYS A 146 48.56 -11.98 9.36
C LYS A 146 48.85 -10.49 9.51
N THR A 147 48.84 -10.03 10.76
CA THR A 147 49.21 -8.65 11.10
C THR A 147 50.73 -8.44 11.04
N THR A 148 51.17 -7.30 10.50
CA THR A 148 52.59 -6.94 10.42
C THR A 148 53.09 -6.24 11.68
N GLY A 149 52.17 -5.68 12.48
CA GLY A 149 52.45 -4.90 13.70
C GLY A 149 51.45 -5.17 14.82
N VAL A 150 51.53 -4.36 15.88
CA VAL A 150 50.62 -4.42 17.05
C VAL A 150 49.56 -3.33 16.89
N LEU A 151 48.29 -3.66 17.08
CA LEU A 151 47.21 -2.67 17.20
C LEU A 151 46.94 -2.40 18.69
N LEU A 152 46.97 -1.14 19.08
CA LEU A 152 46.64 -0.67 20.44
C LEU A 152 45.29 0.06 20.42
N ASN A 153 44.62 0.09 21.56
CA ASN A 153 43.45 0.95 21.78
C ASN A 153 43.83 2.45 21.73
N GLU A 154 42.84 3.34 21.60
CA GLU A 154 43.05 4.80 21.54
C GLU A 154 43.91 5.35 22.70
N ASP A 155 43.76 4.79 23.90
CA ASP A 155 44.53 5.18 25.10
C ASP A 155 45.90 4.47 25.24
N GLY A 156 46.25 3.58 24.31
CA GLY A 156 47.53 2.83 24.32
C GLY A 156 47.67 1.77 25.43
N SER A 157 46.66 1.60 26.27
CA SER A 157 46.69 0.76 27.48
C SER A 157 46.44 -0.73 27.23
N VAL A 158 45.67 -1.06 26.19
CA VAL A 158 45.28 -2.44 25.85
C VAL A 158 45.71 -2.79 24.43
N LYS A 159 46.33 -3.96 24.27
CA LYS A 159 46.68 -4.54 22.97
C LYS A 159 45.45 -5.23 22.40
N LEU A 160 44.99 -4.75 21.24
CA LEU A 160 43.85 -5.32 20.51
C LEU A 160 44.28 -6.46 19.57
N LEU A 161 45.42 -6.30 18.89
CA LEU A 161 46.01 -7.32 18.01
C LEU A 161 47.51 -7.46 18.25
N SER A 162 48.00 -8.69 18.32
CA SER A 162 49.43 -8.99 18.41
C SER A 162 50.09 -8.99 17.04
N LYS A 163 51.42 -8.79 16.99
CA LYS A 163 52.22 -8.90 15.76
C LYS A 163 52.25 -10.36 15.28
N GLY A 164 51.88 -10.60 14.03
CA GLY A 164 51.87 -11.93 13.41
C GLY A 164 50.65 -12.80 13.76
N GLN A 165 49.65 -12.24 14.43
CA GLN A 165 48.39 -12.91 14.74
C GLN A 165 47.55 -13.06 13.47
N GLU A 166 46.90 -14.22 13.31
CA GLU A 166 45.89 -14.42 12.26
C GLU A 166 44.57 -13.79 12.70
N ILE A 167 44.01 -12.94 11.83
CA ILE A 167 42.79 -12.20 12.13
C ILE A 167 41.58 -13.15 12.03
N THR A 168 40.87 -13.29 13.15
CA THR A 168 39.62 -14.03 13.23
C THR A 168 38.41 -13.10 13.07
N ASN A 169 37.23 -13.68 12.83
CA ASN A 169 35.99 -12.90 12.78
C ASN A 169 35.66 -12.20 14.11
N GLU A 170 36.01 -12.84 15.23
CA GLU A 170 35.77 -12.32 16.59
C GLU A 170 36.67 -11.11 16.89
N ASP A 171 37.90 -11.12 16.38
CA ASP A 171 38.83 -10.00 16.52
C ASP A 171 38.28 -8.72 15.84
N LEU A 172 37.71 -8.85 14.64
CA LEU A 172 37.14 -7.72 13.88
C LEU A 172 35.87 -7.13 14.51
N GLU A 173 35.13 -7.92 15.29
CA GLU A 173 33.94 -7.45 16.01
C GLU A 173 34.29 -6.75 17.33
N THR A 174 35.44 -7.10 17.92
CA THR A 174 35.91 -6.53 19.19
C THR A 174 36.58 -5.17 19.00
N ILE A 175 37.18 -4.93 17.83
CA ILE A 175 37.89 -3.68 17.52
C ILE A 175 36.89 -2.55 17.23
N PRO A 176 37.03 -1.38 17.87
CA PRO A 176 36.25 -0.19 17.53
C PRO A 176 36.34 0.18 16.05
N PHE A 177 35.22 0.60 15.45
CA PHE A 177 35.11 0.88 14.02
C PHE A 177 36.15 1.90 13.52
N GLU A 178 36.49 2.86 14.38
CA GLU A 178 37.47 3.93 14.13
C GLU A 178 38.88 3.37 13.97
N LEU A 179 39.21 2.30 14.71
CA LEU A 179 40.54 1.68 14.76
C LEU A 179 40.77 0.63 13.65
N LEU A 180 39.71 0.17 12.98
CA LEU A 180 39.81 -0.80 11.88
C LEU A 180 40.65 -0.30 10.71
N ALA A 181 40.78 1.03 10.53
CA ALA A 181 41.57 1.63 9.45
C ALA A 181 43.07 1.54 9.71
N TYR A 182 43.46 1.33 10.96
CA TYR A 182 44.85 1.34 11.40
C TYR A 182 45.40 -0.06 11.67
N ILE A 183 44.68 -1.12 11.24
CA ILE A 183 45.16 -2.49 11.38
C ILE A 183 46.45 -2.64 10.56
N PRO A 184 47.59 -2.97 11.19
CA PRO A 184 48.87 -3.06 10.49
C PRO A 184 48.91 -4.34 9.63
N LEU A 185 48.91 -4.15 8.31
CA LEU A 185 48.82 -5.20 7.29
C LEU A 185 49.94 -5.05 6.25
N GLU A 186 49.91 -5.88 5.21
CA GLU A 186 50.72 -5.67 4.01
C GLU A 186 50.17 -4.50 3.18
N SER A 187 51.05 -3.74 2.52
CA SER A 187 50.73 -2.43 1.92
C SER A 187 49.55 -2.43 0.94
N GLU A 188 49.35 -3.51 0.17
CA GLU A 188 48.23 -3.62 -0.78
C GLU A 188 46.88 -3.85 -0.08
N ILE A 189 46.87 -4.67 0.97
CA ILE A 189 45.67 -4.98 1.76
C ILE A 189 45.30 -3.80 2.65
N GLU A 190 46.30 -3.15 3.24
CA GLU A 190 46.14 -1.93 4.03
C GLU A 190 45.45 -0.83 3.22
N TYR A 191 45.91 -0.57 1.99
CA TYR A 191 45.27 0.41 1.10
C TYR A 191 43.79 0.08 0.82
N GLN A 192 43.47 -1.21 0.59
CA GLN A 192 42.10 -1.64 0.36
C GLN A 192 41.22 -1.49 1.60
N CYS A 193 41.75 -1.77 2.79
CA CYS A 193 41.04 -1.62 4.07
C CYS A 193 40.73 -0.15 4.35
N THR A 194 41.74 0.72 4.22
CA THR A 194 41.58 2.16 4.39
C THR A 194 40.52 2.70 3.43
N ARG A 195 40.55 2.30 2.15
CA ARG A 195 39.55 2.73 1.16
C ARG A 195 38.11 2.31 1.53
N ILE A 196 37.93 1.10 2.07
CA ILE A 196 36.60 0.62 2.48
C ILE A 196 36.08 1.43 3.67
N ILE A 197 36.96 1.71 4.63
CA ILE A 197 36.60 2.44 5.84
C ILE A 197 36.36 3.92 5.55
N ASP A 198 37.18 4.55 4.70
CA ASP A 198 36.97 5.93 4.26
C ASP A 198 35.66 6.06 3.48
N SER A 199 35.34 5.09 2.61
CA SER A 199 34.03 5.05 1.94
C SER A 199 32.88 4.95 2.95
N ALA A 200 33.01 4.14 4.01
CA ALA A 200 32.00 4.01 5.04
C ALA A 200 31.89 5.27 5.92
N ARG A 201 33.01 5.90 6.28
CA ARG A 201 33.05 7.19 7.00
C ARG A 201 32.34 8.29 6.22
N ASN A 202 32.64 8.43 4.93
CA ASN A 202 31.96 9.40 4.06
C ASN A 202 30.45 9.18 4.02
N GLN A 203 30.00 7.91 3.97
CA GLN A 203 28.57 7.58 4.03
C GLN A 203 27.94 7.92 5.39
N LEU A 204 28.62 7.63 6.49
CA LEU A 204 28.16 7.97 7.84
C LEU A 204 28.06 9.49 8.03
N GLU A 205 29.04 10.25 7.55
CA GLU A 205 29.01 11.73 7.59
C GLU A 205 27.86 12.29 6.76
N ALA A 206 27.65 11.78 5.55
CA ALA A 206 26.54 12.19 4.69
C ALA A 206 25.19 11.95 5.38
N ILE A 207 25.00 10.80 6.01
CA ILE A 207 23.76 10.46 6.74
C ILE A 207 23.59 11.35 7.97
N LYS A 208 24.67 11.63 8.71
CA LYS A 208 24.65 12.56 9.85
C LYS A 208 24.24 13.96 9.43
N LEU A 209 24.73 14.43 8.28
CA LEU A 209 24.33 15.73 7.72
C LEU A 209 22.83 15.74 7.36
N VAL A 210 22.35 14.74 6.64
CA VAL A 210 20.92 14.61 6.28
C VAL A 210 20.03 14.49 7.54
N PHE A 211 20.48 13.76 8.55
CA PHE A 211 19.76 13.64 9.83
C PHE A 211 19.67 14.98 10.55
N ASN A 212 20.77 15.72 10.67
CA ASN A 212 20.78 17.04 11.27
C ASN A 212 19.87 18.01 10.52
N GLU A 213 19.90 18.02 9.18
CA GLU A 213 19.00 18.82 8.36
C GLU A 213 17.52 18.48 8.62
N LYS A 214 17.18 17.18 8.69
CA LYS A 214 15.83 16.72 9.02
C LYS A 214 15.41 17.16 10.44
N MET A 215 16.32 17.08 11.41
CA MET A 215 16.08 17.48 12.79
C MET A 215 15.88 18.99 12.93
N ASP A 216 16.70 19.78 12.23
CA ASP A 216 16.58 21.24 12.23
C ASP A 216 15.32 21.69 11.52
N ARG A 217 14.92 21.02 10.44
CA ARG A 217 13.61 21.24 9.80
C ARG A 217 12.44 20.93 10.75
N LEU A 218 12.54 19.88 11.57
CA LEU A 218 11.53 19.56 12.57
C LEU A 218 11.43 20.65 13.66
N LYS A 219 12.55 21.31 13.99
CA LYS A 219 12.61 22.39 14.99
C LYS A 219 12.10 23.74 14.48
N LYS A 220 12.44 24.10 13.24
CA LYS A 220 12.16 25.42 12.63
C LYS A 220 10.66 25.70 12.43
N GLY A 221 9.81 24.69 12.56
CA GLY A 221 8.38 24.83 12.35
C GLY A 221 8.01 24.91 10.86
N ASP A 222 6.72 25.08 10.57
CA ASP A 222 6.22 25.04 9.21
C ASP A 222 5.96 26.46 8.65
N GLU A 223 6.31 26.67 7.39
CA GLU A 223 5.98 27.90 6.67
C GLU A 223 4.51 27.86 6.23
N LEU A 224 3.69 28.71 6.84
CA LEU A 224 2.25 28.80 6.56
C LEU A 224 1.90 30.10 5.81
N PRO A 225 0.85 30.10 4.94
CA PRO A 225 0.38 31.29 4.25
C PRO A 225 0.11 32.47 5.20
N PRO A 226 0.25 33.73 4.76
CA PRO A 226 0.08 34.90 5.64
C PRO A 226 -1.29 34.90 6.34
N GLY A 227 -1.30 35.24 7.64
CA GLY A 227 -2.50 35.23 8.48
C GLY A 227 -2.94 33.84 8.96
N VAL A 228 -2.30 32.75 8.53
CA VAL A 228 -2.55 31.40 9.05
C VAL A 228 -1.64 31.11 10.24
N ILE A 229 -2.25 30.80 11.39
CA ILE A 229 -1.54 30.45 12.62
C ILE A 229 -1.26 28.95 12.66
N LYS A 230 -2.30 28.14 12.35
CA LYS A 230 -2.26 26.68 12.45
C LYS A 230 -3.08 26.04 11.33
N MET A 231 -2.62 24.91 10.82
CA MET A 231 -3.31 24.12 9.81
C MET A 231 -3.36 22.66 10.23
N VAL A 232 -4.54 22.07 10.18
CA VAL A 232 -4.73 20.64 10.48
C VAL A 232 -5.28 19.94 9.23
N LYS A 233 -4.58 18.91 8.76
CA LYS A 233 -5.02 18.03 7.67
C LYS A 233 -5.41 16.68 8.24
N VAL A 234 -6.65 16.27 8.00
CA VAL A 234 -7.17 14.96 8.42
C VAL A 234 -7.36 14.13 7.16
N TYR A 235 -6.80 12.92 7.17
CA TYR A 235 -6.91 11.95 6.09
C TYR A 235 -7.93 10.88 6.48
N ILE A 236 -8.92 10.68 5.63
CA ILE A 236 -9.99 9.69 5.83
C ILE A 236 -9.85 8.63 4.73
N ALA A 237 -9.71 7.37 5.14
CA ALA A 237 -9.80 6.24 4.24
C ALA A 237 -11.25 5.81 4.09
N ILE A 238 -11.73 5.78 2.84
CA ILE A 238 -13.08 5.38 2.49
C ILE A 238 -13.00 4.01 1.82
N LYS A 239 -13.72 3.03 2.34
CA LYS A 239 -13.89 1.72 1.68
C LYS A 239 -15.19 1.73 0.87
N ARG A 240 -15.08 2.02 -0.43
CA ARG A 240 -16.24 1.99 -1.34
C ARG A 240 -16.43 0.58 -1.90
N ARG A 241 -17.58 -0.03 -1.58
CA ARG A 241 -18.01 -1.30 -2.18
C ARG A 241 -18.56 -1.07 -3.60
N LEU A 242 -18.69 -2.15 -4.38
CA LEU A 242 -19.39 -2.12 -5.66
C LEU A 242 -20.88 -1.84 -5.41
N GLN A 243 -21.44 -0.89 -6.15
CA GLN A 243 -22.86 -0.54 -6.04
C GLN A 243 -23.51 -0.41 -7.42
N VAL A 244 -24.84 -0.50 -7.44
CA VAL A 244 -25.64 -0.20 -8.64
C VAL A 244 -25.36 1.24 -9.05
N GLY A 245 -25.07 1.44 -10.34
CA GLY A 245 -24.63 2.72 -10.87
C GLY A 245 -23.12 2.83 -11.09
N ASP A 246 -22.30 1.99 -10.45
CA ASP A 246 -20.86 1.98 -10.70
C ASP A 246 -20.56 1.60 -12.16
N LYS A 247 -19.52 2.23 -12.73
CA LYS A 247 -19.14 2.01 -14.12
C LYS A 247 -17.99 1.01 -14.25
N PHE A 248 -18.19 0.01 -15.09
CA PHE A 248 -17.19 -0.99 -15.47
C PHE A 248 -16.82 -0.88 -16.95
N ALA A 249 -15.62 -1.33 -17.27
CA ALA A 249 -15.18 -1.48 -18.65
C ALA A 249 -14.30 -2.70 -18.84
N GLY A 250 -14.47 -3.39 -19.97
CA GLY A 250 -13.45 -4.30 -20.47
C GLY A 250 -12.37 -3.56 -21.26
N ARG A 251 -11.31 -4.27 -21.63
CA ARG A 251 -10.17 -3.72 -22.39
C ARG A 251 -10.52 -3.40 -23.85
N HIS A 252 -11.61 -3.96 -24.35
CA HIS A 252 -12.09 -3.82 -25.73
C HIS A 252 -13.09 -2.68 -25.92
N GLY A 253 -13.12 -1.71 -25.01
CA GLY A 253 -13.99 -0.53 -25.08
C GLY A 253 -15.47 -0.80 -24.76
N ASN A 254 -15.82 -2.03 -24.35
CA ASN A 254 -17.12 -2.37 -23.80
C ASN A 254 -17.27 -1.71 -22.42
N LYS A 255 -18.15 -0.72 -22.32
CA LYS A 255 -18.45 -0.02 -21.06
C LYS A 255 -19.88 -0.34 -20.65
N GLY A 256 -20.08 -0.55 -19.36
CA GLY A 256 -21.38 -0.82 -18.77
C GLY A 256 -21.51 -0.16 -17.40
N VAL A 257 -22.74 0.08 -17.00
CA VAL A 257 -23.10 0.49 -15.64
C VAL A 257 -23.72 -0.71 -14.96
N VAL A 258 -23.34 -0.98 -13.71
CA VAL A 258 -23.97 -2.05 -12.92
C VAL A 258 -25.45 -1.71 -12.73
N SER A 259 -26.33 -2.54 -13.28
CA SER A 259 -27.78 -2.33 -13.20
C SER A 259 -28.40 -3.00 -11.97
N LYS A 260 -27.92 -4.19 -11.61
CA LYS A 260 -28.40 -4.97 -10.46
C LYS A 260 -27.29 -5.87 -9.95
N VAL A 261 -27.24 -6.05 -8.63
CA VAL A 261 -26.44 -7.08 -7.96
C VAL A 261 -27.41 -8.19 -7.55
N LEU A 262 -27.20 -9.40 -8.06
CA LEU A 262 -28.05 -10.55 -7.77
C LEU A 262 -27.41 -11.44 -6.70
N PRO A 263 -28.22 -12.15 -5.89
CA PRO A 263 -27.74 -13.29 -5.11
C PRO A 263 -27.14 -14.37 -6.00
N GLU A 264 -26.25 -15.19 -5.45
CA GLU A 264 -25.52 -16.23 -6.20
C GLU A 264 -26.46 -17.31 -6.72
N GLU A 265 -27.49 -17.68 -5.95
CA GLU A 265 -28.52 -18.66 -6.29
C GLU A 265 -29.40 -18.23 -7.48
N ASP A 266 -29.48 -16.93 -7.75
CA ASP A 266 -30.26 -16.36 -8.85
C ASP A 266 -29.45 -16.31 -10.17
N MET A 267 -28.14 -16.53 -10.11
CA MET A 267 -27.26 -16.42 -11.27
C MET A 267 -27.34 -17.67 -12.14
N PRO A 268 -27.22 -17.52 -13.47
CA PRO A 268 -27.02 -18.67 -14.35
C PRO A 268 -25.81 -19.50 -13.91
N PHE A 269 -25.93 -20.82 -13.96
CA PHE A 269 -24.87 -21.72 -13.53
C PHE A 269 -24.54 -22.79 -14.58
N LEU A 270 -23.32 -23.31 -14.50
CA LEU A 270 -22.77 -24.36 -15.35
C LEU A 270 -23.26 -25.75 -14.90
N ALA A 271 -23.07 -26.78 -15.73
CA ALA A 271 -23.48 -28.15 -15.40
C ALA A 271 -22.80 -28.74 -14.15
N ASP A 272 -21.66 -28.20 -13.76
CA ASP A 272 -20.93 -28.55 -12.53
C ASP A 272 -21.46 -27.82 -11.28
N GLY A 273 -22.46 -26.93 -11.44
CA GLY A 273 -23.03 -26.11 -10.38
C GLY A 273 -22.37 -24.74 -10.20
N THR A 274 -21.29 -24.43 -10.94
CA THR A 274 -20.56 -23.17 -10.78
C THR A 274 -21.38 -21.99 -11.34
N PRO A 275 -21.73 -20.97 -10.53
CA PRO A 275 -22.46 -19.80 -11.01
C PRO A 275 -21.55 -18.84 -11.80
N VAL A 276 -22.15 -18.05 -12.70
CA VAL A 276 -21.42 -16.98 -13.40
C VAL A 276 -21.36 -15.71 -12.56
N ASP A 277 -20.24 -14.98 -12.62
CA ASP A 277 -20.06 -13.73 -11.86
C ASP A 277 -20.74 -12.51 -12.49
N MET A 278 -20.76 -12.45 -13.82
CA MET A 278 -21.26 -11.30 -14.59
C MET A 278 -21.98 -11.74 -15.85
N VAL A 279 -23.14 -11.13 -16.12
CA VAL A 279 -23.90 -11.34 -17.36
C VAL A 279 -23.78 -10.09 -18.24
N LEU A 280 -23.30 -10.27 -19.46
CA LEU A 280 -23.13 -9.19 -20.44
C LEU A 280 -24.12 -9.34 -21.60
N ASN A 281 -24.63 -8.21 -22.10
CA ASN A 281 -25.55 -8.22 -23.23
C ASN A 281 -24.79 -8.51 -24.55
N PRO A 282 -25.11 -9.58 -25.30
CA PRO A 282 -24.43 -9.93 -26.54
C PRO A 282 -24.65 -8.92 -27.67
N LEU A 283 -25.77 -8.17 -27.65
CA LEU A 283 -26.10 -7.20 -28.71
C LEU A 283 -25.08 -6.07 -28.83
N GLY A 284 -24.30 -5.81 -27.77
CA GLY A 284 -23.27 -4.78 -27.76
C GLY A 284 -22.03 -5.13 -28.60
N VAL A 285 -21.84 -6.41 -28.96
CA VAL A 285 -20.64 -6.86 -29.69
C VAL A 285 -20.74 -6.60 -31.20
N PRO A 286 -21.81 -7.04 -31.92
CA PRO A 286 -21.90 -6.85 -33.37
C PRO A 286 -21.92 -5.37 -33.75
N SER A 287 -22.66 -4.54 -33.00
CA SER A 287 -22.81 -3.12 -33.30
C SER A 287 -21.50 -2.32 -33.16
N ARG A 288 -20.61 -2.72 -32.24
CA ARG A 288 -19.33 -2.03 -31.99
C ARG A 288 -18.13 -2.68 -32.70
N MET A 289 -18.34 -3.82 -33.34
CA MET A 289 -17.31 -4.61 -34.02
C MET A 289 -16.08 -4.95 -33.14
N ASN A 290 -16.25 -5.02 -31.82
CA ASN A 290 -15.19 -5.34 -30.87
C ASN A 290 -15.15 -6.86 -30.58
N ILE A 291 -14.90 -7.64 -31.62
CA ILE A 291 -14.88 -9.11 -31.61
C ILE A 291 -13.79 -9.67 -30.68
N GLY A 292 -12.71 -8.91 -30.45
CA GLY A 292 -11.61 -9.31 -29.57
C GLY A 292 -12.05 -9.70 -28.16
N GLN A 293 -13.15 -9.12 -27.64
CA GLN A 293 -13.68 -9.50 -26.33
C GLN A 293 -14.20 -10.95 -26.28
N ILE A 294 -14.71 -11.47 -27.40
CA ILE A 294 -15.17 -12.88 -27.47
C ILE A 294 -13.96 -13.81 -27.49
N LEU A 295 -12.91 -13.46 -28.24
CA LEU A 295 -11.66 -14.21 -28.26
C LEU A 295 -10.99 -14.22 -26.88
N GLU A 296 -11.02 -13.08 -26.17
CA GLU A 296 -10.57 -12.98 -24.78
C GLU A 296 -11.37 -13.92 -23.86
N VAL A 297 -12.70 -13.92 -23.95
CA VAL A 297 -13.57 -14.80 -23.14
C VAL A 297 -13.24 -16.27 -23.36
N HIS A 298 -13.11 -16.71 -24.62
CA HIS A 298 -12.80 -18.10 -24.95
C HIS A 298 -11.42 -18.52 -24.47
N LEU A 299 -10.40 -17.70 -24.73
CA LEU A 299 -9.03 -17.98 -24.32
C LEU A 299 -8.91 -17.95 -22.78
N GLY A 300 -9.58 -17.00 -22.13
CA GLY A 300 -9.65 -16.89 -20.68
C GLY A 300 -10.33 -18.10 -20.02
N TRP A 301 -11.38 -18.64 -20.65
CA TRP A 301 -12.04 -19.85 -20.14
C TRP A 301 -11.14 -21.07 -20.19
N ALA A 302 -10.44 -21.26 -21.32
CA ALA A 302 -9.45 -22.32 -21.47
C ALA A 302 -8.30 -22.17 -20.46
N ALA A 303 -7.77 -20.95 -20.32
CA ALA A 303 -6.72 -20.64 -19.35
C ALA A 303 -7.13 -20.94 -17.90
N HIS A 304 -8.33 -20.54 -17.51
CA HIS A 304 -8.87 -20.80 -16.17
C HIS A 304 -9.04 -22.30 -15.92
N SER A 305 -9.67 -23.02 -16.85
CA SER A 305 -9.94 -24.45 -16.73
C SER A 305 -8.67 -25.30 -16.70
N LEU A 306 -7.63 -24.93 -17.48
CA LEU A 306 -6.30 -25.55 -17.36
C LEU A 306 -5.67 -25.32 -15.98
N GLY A 307 -5.89 -24.14 -15.40
CA GLY A 307 -5.46 -23.85 -14.03
C GLY A 307 -6.15 -24.75 -13.00
N THR A 308 -7.47 -24.94 -13.13
CA THR A 308 -8.25 -25.85 -12.29
C THR A 308 -7.74 -27.29 -12.39
N GLN A 309 -7.48 -27.79 -13.61
CA GLN A 309 -6.88 -29.12 -13.83
C GLN A 309 -5.52 -29.25 -13.13
N ILE A 310 -4.65 -28.24 -13.23
CA ILE A 310 -3.37 -28.24 -12.51
C ILE A 310 -3.60 -28.26 -10.99
N GLY A 311 -4.61 -27.55 -10.50
CA GLY A 311 -5.03 -27.55 -9.10
C GLY A 311 -5.41 -28.94 -8.60
N GLU A 312 -6.26 -29.65 -9.35
CA GLU A 312 -6.65 -31.03 -9.03
C GLU A 312 -5.44 -31.99 -9.05
N MET A 313 -4.54 -31.84 -10.02
CA MET A 313 -3.31 -32.64 -10.11
C MET A 313 -2.33 -32.37 -8.95
N LEU A 314 -2.38 -31.19 -8.34
CA LEU A 314 -1.55 -30.85 -7.19
C LEU A 314 -1.98 -31.57 -5.91
N GLU A 315 -3.24 -31.95 -5.76
CA GLU A 315 -3.73 -32.64 -4.54
C GLU A 315 -3.08 -34.02 -4.38
N LYS A 316 -2.93 -34.75 -5.47
CA LYS A 316 -2.29 -36.09 -5.51
C LYS A 316 -0.80 -36.04 -5.87
N PHE A 317 -0.22 -34.83 -5.90
CA PHE A 317 1.09 -34.45 -6.43
C PHE A 317 1.91 -35.60 -7.05
N ASN A 318 1.87 -35.69 -8.37
CA ASN A 318 2.80 -36.50 -9.14
C ASN A 318 3.68 -35.60 -10.03
N SER A 319 4.99 -35.66 -9.82
CA SER A 319 5.95 -34.80 -10.54
C SER A 319 5.99 -35.12 -12.03
N SER A 320 5.80 -36.38 -12.45
CA SER A 320 5.76 -36.76 -13.87
C SER A 320 4.56 -36.13 -14.58
N ASP A 321 3.39 -36.22 -13.94
CA ASP A 321 2.12 -35.86 -14.57
C ASP A 321 1.99 -34.34 -14.70
N ILE A 322 2.40 -33.60 -13.66
CA ILE A 322 2.44 -32.13 -13.68
C ILE A 322 3.43 -31.65 -14.75
N ARG A 323 4.61 -32.26 -14.86
CA ARG A 323 5.56 -31.89 -15.92
C ARG A 323 4.98 -32.17 -17.30
N SER A 324 4.35 -33.33 -17.50
CA SER A 324 3.71 -33.68 -18.77
C SER A 324 2.61 -32.68 -19.13
N LYS A 325 1.74 -32.33 -18.17
CA LYS A 325 0.67 -31.36 -18.40
C LYS A 325 1.19 -29.95 -18.70
N LEU A 326 2.21 -29.48 -17.99
CA LEU A 326 2.81 -28.17 -18.26
C LEU A 326 3.50 -28.12 -19.63
N LYS A 327 4.14 -29.21 -20.07
CA LYS A 327 4.73 -29.32 -21.41
C LYS A 327 3.66 -29.29 -22.50
N GLU A 328 2.55 -30.00 -22.30
CA GLU A 328 1.38 -29.97 -23.19
C GLU A 328 0.81 -28.55 -23.32
N ILE A 329 0.77 -27.78 -22.24
CA ILE A 329 0.21 -26.43 -22.22
C ILE A 329 1.10 -25.43 -22.96
N TYR A 330 2.40 -25.38 -22.64
CA TYR A 330 3.26 -24.29 -23.09
C TYR A 330 3.90 -24.50 -24.47
N GLU A 331 4.16 -25.74 -24.91
CA GLU A 331 4.70 -26.06 -26.26
C GLU A 331 5.88 -25.19 -26.74
N ILE A 332 6.63 -24.58 -25.82
CA ILE A 332 7.75 -23.67 -26.12
C ILE A 332 9.02 -24.27 -25.55
N GLU A 333 10.01 -24.53 -26.41
CA GLU A 333 11.26 -25.21 -26.03
C GLU A 333 11.95 -24.61 -24.79
N ASN A 334 12.07 -23.28 -24.73
CA ASN A 334 12.70 -22.59 -23.60
C ASN A 334 11.96 -22.78 -22.28
N ILE A 335 10.63 -22.88 -22.32
CA ILE A 335 9.80 -23.10 -21.12
C ILE A 335 9.85 -24.58 -20.73
N THR A 336 9.76 -25.47 -21.71
CA THR A 336 9.86 -26.92 -21.51
C THR A 336 11.18 -27.32 -20.84
N ARG A 337 12.32 -26.76 -21.27
CA ARG A 337 13.62 -27.00 -20.62
C ARG A 337 13.62 -26.55 -19.15
N LYS A 338 13.10 -25.35 -18.87
CA LYS A 338 12.97 -24.86 -17.49
C LYS A 338 12.06 -25.74 -16.62
N ILE A 339 11.00 -26.30 -17.21
CA ILE A 339 10.11 -27.24 -16.51
C ILE A 339 10.83 -28.56 -16.24
N GLU A 340 11.76 -29.00 -17.09
CA GLU A 340 12.58 -30.21 -16.88
C GLU A 340 13.64 -30.00 -15.80
N ASP A 341 14.36 -28.88 -15.86
CA ASP A 341 15.46 -28.56 -14.94
C ASP A 341 14.97 -28.20 -13.52
N ALA A 342 13.68 -27.89 -13.35
CA ALA A 342 13.11 -27.50 -12.07
C ALA A 342 13.16 -28.65 -11.04
N ASP A 343 13.60 -28.35 -9.82
CA ASP A 343 13.45 -29.23 -8.65
C ASP A 343 11.98 -29.36 -8.23
N GLU A 344 11.66 -30.37 -7.42
CA GLU A 344 10.27 -30.64 -7.02
C GLU A 344 9.62 -29.49 -6.22
N LEU A 345 10.40 -28.78 -5.40
CA LEU A 345 9.86 -27.64 -4.64
C LEU A 345 9.54 -26.47 -5.57
N SER A 346 10.41 -26.20 -6.55
CA SER A 346 10.14 -25.20 -7.58
C SER A 346 8.95 -25.59 -8.46
N LEU A 347 8.83 -26.86 -8.85
CA LEU A 347 7.69 -27.34 -9.64
C LEU A 347 6.37 -27.16 -8.88
N LYS A 348 6.33 -27.50 -7.58
CA LYS A 348 5.17 -27.24 -6.71
C LYS A 348 4.83 -25.76 -6.67
N LYS A 349 5.82 -24.88 -6.51
CA LYS A 349 5.62 -23.43 -6.50
C LYS A 349 5.08 -22.92 -7.83
N MET A 350 5.59 -23.42 -8.96
CA MET A 350 5.12 -23.06 -10.29
C MET A 350 3.66 -23.48 -10.50
N ALA A 351 3.36 -24.75 -10.26
CA ALA A 351 2.00 -25.27 -10.39
C ALA A 351 1.02 -24.56 -9.44
N LYS A 352 1.43 -24.28 -8.19
CA LYS A 352 0.60 -23.53 -7.23
C LYS A 352 0.24 -22.13 -7.70
N LYS A 353 1.11 -21.47 -8.47
CA LYS A 353 0.82 -20.16 -9.07
C LYS A 353 -0.18 -20.24 -10.23
N LEU A 354 -0.26 -21.39 -10.89
CA LEU A 354 -1.10 -21.62 -12.07
C LEU A 354 -2.51 -22.11 -11.71
N THR A 355 -2.78 -22.47 -10.45
CA THR A 355 -4.10 -22.99 -10.03
C THR A 355 -5.26 -22.03 -10.27
N ARG A 356 -5.00 -20.72 -10.29
CA ARG A 356 -6.02 -19.69 -10.58
C ARG A 356 -6.27 -19.48 -12.07
N GLY A 357 -5.47 -20.11 -12.92
CA GLY A 357 -5.50 -19.97 -14.37
C GLY A 357 -4.09 -19.88 -14.94
N VAL A 358 -3.91 -20.47 -16.13
CA VAL A 358 -2.66 -20.37 -16.89
C VAL A 358 -2.52 -18.96 -17.47
N HIS A 359 -1.39 -18.30 -17.22
CA HIS A 359 -1.11 -17.00 -17.80
C HIS A 359 -0.75 -17.14 -19.28
N VAL A 360 -1.51 -16.45 -20.13
CA VAL A 360 -1.29 -16.39 -21.58
C VAL A 360 -0.92 -14.97 -22.00
N ALA A 361 -0.06 -14.86 -23.00
CA ALA A 361 0.32 -13.59 -23.60
C ALA A 361 -0.05 -13.60 -25.08
N THR A 362 -0.80 -12.58 -25.52
CA THR A 362 -1.13 -12.35 -26.92
C THR A 362 -0.61 -10.95 -27.31
N PRO A 363 0.56 -10.85 -27.96
CA PRO A 363 1.10 -9.57 -28.41
C PRO A 363 0.14 -8.80 -29.32
N VAL A 364 0.33 -7.48 -29.38
CA VAL A 364 -0.42 -6.63 -30.31
C VAL A 364 0.08 -6.93 -31.72
N PHE A 365 -0.83 -7.20 -32.65
CA PHE A 365 -0.57 -7.57 -34.06
C PHE A 365 0.10 -8.93 -34.33
N ASP A 366 0.70 -9.58 -33.33
CA ASP A 366 1.24 -10.94 -33.41
C ASP A 366 0.61 -11.85 -32.36
N GLY A 367 -0.72 -11.78 -32.28
CA GLY A 367 -1.51 -12.45 -31.26
C GLY A 367 -1.93 -13.87 -31.61
N ALA A 368 -2.52 -14.55 -30.63
CA ALA A 368 -3.10 -15.88 -30.81
C ALA A 368 -4.20 -15.85 -31.88
N LYS A 369 -4.16 -16.81 -32.80
CA LYS A 369 -5.18 -16.97 -33.85
C LYS A 369 -6.31 -17.84 -33.33
N GLU A 370 -7.44 -17.85 -34.04
CA GLU A 370 -8.61 -18.67 -33.67
C GLU A 370 -8.26 -20.17 -33.55
N LYS A 371 -7.36 -20.68 -34.40
CA LYS A 371 -6.89 -22.07 -34.33
C LYS A 371 -6.18 -22.36 -33.01
N ASP A 372 -5.40 -21.41 -32.51
CA ASP A 372 -4.66 -21.53 -31.26
C ASP A 372 -5.63 -21.51 -30.07
N VAL A 373 -6.63 -20.62 -30.11
CA VAL A 373 -7.70 -20.57 -29.08
C VAL A 373 -8.48 -21.89 -29.03
N LYS A 374 -8.86 -22.45 -30.19
CA LYS A 374 -9.52 -23.76 -30.27
C LYS A 374 -8.61 -24.89 -29.77
N GLY A 375 -7.31 -24.84 -30.08
CA GLY A 375 -6.32 -25.76 -29.54
C GLY A 375 -6.25 -25.70 -28.02
N PHE A 376 -6.30 -24.49 -27.44
CA PHE A 376 -6.27 -24.29 -26.00
C PHE A 376 -7.55 -24.78 -25.31
N LEU A 377 -8.72 -24.50 -25.89
CA LEU A 377 -10.01 -25.05 -25.44
C LEU A 377 -9.99 -26.59 -25.45
N LYS A 378 -9.42 -27.20 -26.50
CA LYS A 378 -9.27 -28.66 -26.59
C LYS A 378 -8.41 -29.22 -25.46
N LYS A 379 -7.25 -28.60 -25.16
CA LYS A 379 -6.37 -29.00 -24.04
C LYS A 379 -7.06 -28.89 -22.68
N ALA A 380 -8.02 -27.96 -22.57
CA ALA A 380 -8.83 -27.73 -21.40
C ALA A 380 -10.07 -28.64 -21.29
N ASN A 381 -10.30 -29.55 -22.25
CA ASN A 381 -11.52 -30.38 -22.37
C ASN A 381 -12.82 -29.55 -22.48
N LEU A 382 -12.76 -28.39 -23.14
CA LEU A 382 -13.91 -27.50 -23.34
C LEU A 382 -14.45 -27.55 -24.77
N PRO A 383 -15.72 -27.16 -24.99
CA PRO A 383 -16.30 -27.03 -26.33
C PRO A 383 -15.51 -26.08 -27.22
N LEU A 384 -15.19 -26.49 -28.46
CA LEU A 384 -14.35 -25.72 -29.39
C LEU A 384 -14.99 -24.41 -29.87
N ASN A 385 -16.31 -24.26 -29.73
CA ASN A 385 -17.03 -23.03 -30.03
C ASN A 385 -17.11 -22.06 -28.82
N GLY A 386 -16.57 -22.44 -27.65
CA GLY A 386 -16.60 -21.62 -26.44
C GLY A 386 -18.01 -21.43 -25.86
N GLN A 387 -18.95 -22.31 -26.21
CA GLN A 387 -20.33 -22.26 -25.75
C GLN A 387 -20.70 -23.51 -24.97
N THR A 388 -21.53 -23.35 -23.94
CA THR A 388 -22.03 -24.45 -23.13
C THR A 388 -23.48 -24.22 -22.73
N VAL A 389 -24.16 -25.28 -22.28
CA VAL A 389 -25.48 -25.18 -21.70
C VAL A 389 -25.34 -24.55 -20.30
N LEU A 390 -26.10 -23.50 -20.07
CA LEU A 390 -26.30 -22.92 -18.75
C LEU A 390 -27.69 -23.30 -18.23
N PHE A 391 -27.87 -23.20 -16.93
CA PHE A 391 -29.14 -23.40 -16.25
C PHE A 391 -29.55 -22.09 -15.56
N ASP A 392 -30.85 -21.77 -15.58
CA ASP A 392 -31.39 -20.62 -14.86
C ASP A 392 -31.36 -20.91 -13.35
N GLY A 393 -30.70 -20.05 -12.56
CA GLY A 393 -30.60 -20.20 -11.10
C GLY A 393 -31.95 -20.21 -10.39
N ARG A 394 -32.97 -19.56 -10.96
CA ARG A 394 -34.31 -19.46 -10.33
C ARG A 394 -35.19 -20.67 -10.57
N THR A 395 -35.15 -21.23 -11.77
CA THR A 395 -36.05 -22.33 -12.17
C THR A 395 -35.34 -23.68 -12.20
N GLY A 396 -34.01 -23.68 -12.34
CA GLY A 396 -33.20 -24.85 -12.59
C GLY A 396 -33.30 -25.39 -14.03
N GLU A 397 -34.08 -24.74 -14.90
CA GLU A 397 -34.26 -25.19 -16.28
C GLU A 397 -33.06 -24.80 -17.16
N PRO A 398 -32.65 -25.66 -18.12
CA PRO A 398 -31.59 -25.32 -19.06
C PRO A 398 -32.04 -24.23 -20.04
N PHE A 399 -31.13 -23.32 -20.39
CA PHE A 399 -31.39 -22.38 -21.49
C PHE A 399 -31.55 -23.12 -22.82
N GLN A 400 -32.46 -22.61 -23.68
CA GLN A 400 -32.80 -23.23 -24.96
C GLN A 400 -31.62 -23.33 -25.94
N THR A 401 -30.69 -22.38 -25.87
CA THR A 401 -29.51 -22.31 -26.74
C THR A 401 -28.23 -22.24 -25.92
N PRO A 402 -27.14 -22.91 -26.33
CA PRO A 402 -25.83 -22.78 -25.70
C PRO A 402 -25.38 -21.32 -25.66
N VAL A 403 -24.80 -20.92 -24.53
CA VAL A 403 -24.36 -19.55 -24.26
C VAL A 403 -22.83 -19.52 -24.22
N THR A 404 -22.24 -18.44 -24.72
CA THR A 404 -20.79 -18.20 -24.58
C THR A 404 -20.46 -17.89 -23.12
N VAL A 405 -19.62 -18.71 -22.52
CA VAL A 405 -19.13 -18.54 -21.14
C VAL A 405 -17.62 -18.46 -21.16
N GLY A 406 -17.05 -17.68 -20.24
CA GLY A 406 -15.62 -17.63 -20.07
C GLY A 406 -15.16 -16.47 -19.21
N VAL A 407 -13.86 -16.18 -19.28
CA VAL A 407 -13.23 -15.20 -18.39
C VAL A 407 -12.81 -13.98 -19.19
N MET A 408 -13.38 -12.82 -18.84
CA MET A 408 -13.01 -11.52 -19.40
C MET A 408 -12.36 -10.67 -18.33
N TYR A 409 -11.30 -9.92 -18.68
CA TYR A 409 -10.68 -8.99 -17.74
C TYR A 409 -11.47 -7.68 -17.66
N MET A 410 -12.07 -7.42 -16.49
CA MET A 410 -12.93 -6.26 -16.24
C MET A 410 -12.26 -5.25 -15.28
N LEU A 411 -12.44 -3.97 -15.58
CA LEU A 411 -11.91 -2.83 -14.81
C LEU A 411 -13.07 -2.03 -14.20
N LYS A 412 -12.96 -1.70 -12.90
CA LYS A 412 -13.81 -0.69 -12.26
C LYS A 412 -13.28 0.70 -12.57
N LEU A 413 -14.09 1.56 -13.17
CA LEU A 413 -13.68 2.93 -13.47
C LEU A 413 -13.88 3.84 -12.26
N HIS A 414 -13.14 4.96 -12.20
CA HIS A 414 -13.28 5.98 -11.16
C HIS A 414 -14.60 6.79 -11.26
N HIS A 415 -15.49 6.42 -12.18
CA HIS A 415 -16.84 6.99 -12.27
C HIS A 415 -17.73 6.20 -11.30
N LEU A 416 -17.66 6.59 -10.04
CA LEU A 416 -18.43 6.02 -8.94
C LEU A 416 -19.72 6.84 -8.76
N VAL A 417 -20.80 6.17 -8.36
CA VAL A 417 -22.05 6.83 -7.96
C VAL A 417 -21.99 7.25 -6.50
#